data_AF-K9UJ04-F1
#
_entry.id   AF-K9UJ04-F1
#
_cell.length_a   1.000
_cell.length_b   1.000
_cell.length_c   1.000
_cell.angle_alpha   90.00
_cell.angle_beta   90.00
_cell.angle_gamma   90.00
#
_symmetry.space_group_name_H-M   'P 1'
#
loop_
_entity.id
_entity.type
_entity.pdbx_description
1 polymer ?
#
loop_
_entity_poly.entity_id
_entity_poly.type
_entity_poly.pdbx_seq_one_letter_code
_entity_poly.pdbx_strand_id
1 'polypeptide(L)'
;MGVEAIYIDQKLREYNENLLIQALPPTFDNEEFIDLVYEEPEYNDDEVCLNKSERFHCVARLSSYFDPQGKTIELNNNISILIKRGYLARNPLKPTFALRSRQIYGAIENSSGRELERYVSQPTSASGLTLIGPSGMGKSTNLHKILSLYDQVIFHPKLSTYQIVWLKVDCPHAGSLKGLCTDIFMAIDKLLGTTYHTKFSSRNHTEDLMLAQVAQLANTHHLGVLVIDEMQNLVNARRRKDDLLNFLVKMDNIIGVPVIKVGTNEALPIFQGNFRNARRGTGEGSVIWDRMQKDDDEWDLFVENLWKYQWTRKKVELSTALEEAFYDETQGIIDIAIKLFRMVQCRSIALDGDEAISVDLIRQVANDGLHLLKPMLAAIRNNDKEEMLRYKDIAPLDILAYEQKCLKKLHELTLRKNKQLQDHKIDSNLLRATIAELLELDVSPHVAKECAEQVITNNKAEADISVLVKQAYKLSLVGSTGHTSALVKQQPQPKKKKVEPAYQKDDLRQIVAKAIDSNTSAYEDIKSVGLICDPVAEYIN
;
A
#
# COMPACT_ATOMS: atom_id res chain seq x y z
N MET A 1 26.68 13.13 6.69
CA MET A 1 26.14 13.03 8.07
C MET A 1 25.31 14.28 8.33
N GLY A 2 24.21 14.15 9.08
CA GLY A 2 23.09 15.10 9.12
C GLY A 2 23.37 16.45 9.79
N VAL A 3 22.38 17.34 9.73
CA VAL A 3 22.41 18.67 10.37
C VAL A 3 22.10 18.56 11.86
N GLU A 4 22.61 19.48 12.68
CA GLU A 4 22.29 19.51 14.11
C GLU A 4 20.89 20.09 14.34
N ALA A 5 20.11 19.48 15.25
CA ALA A 5 18.73 19.87 15.51
C ALA A 5 18.59 21.28 16.08
N ILE A 6 17.83 22.13 15.39
CA ILE A 6 17.36 23.41 15.90
C ILE A 6 15.90 23.23 16.34
N TYR A 7 15.65 23.35 17.65
CA TYR A 7 14.31 23.16 18.20
C TYR A 7 13.53 24.47 18.16
N ILE A 8 12.54 24.56 17.28
CA ILE A 8 11.64 25.69 17.15
C ILE A 8 10.30 25.44 17.84
N ASP A 9 9.70 26.49 18.38
CA ASP A 9 8.33 26.43 18.90
C ASP A 9 7.33 26.41 17.75
N GLN A 10 6.54 25.34 17.71
CA GLN A 10 5.50 25.10 16.73
C GLN A 10 4.21 25.80 17.15
N LYS A 11 3.40 26.24 16.18
CA LYS A 11 2.12 26.90 16.44
C LYS A 11 1.12 26.01 17.20
N LEU A 12 1.16 24.70 16.94
CA LEU A 12 0.27 23.72 17.59
C LEU A 12 0.91 23.15 18.86
N ARG A 13 0.14 23.11 19.95
CA ARG A 13 0.63 22.76 21.29
C ARG A 13 1.15 21.33 21.35
N GLU A 14 0.46 20.38 20.73
CA GLU A 14 0.82 18.97 20.72
C GLU A 14 2.16 18.70 20.02
N TYR A 15 2.57 19.56 19.07
CA TYR A 15 3.85 19.42 18.38
C TYR A 15 5.03 19.82 19.28
N ASN A 16 4.81 20.73 20.23
CA ASN A 16 5.84 21.15 21.19
C ASN A 16 6.11 20.10 22.29
N GLU A 17 5.31 19.05 22.38
CA GLU A 17 5.60 17.92 23.27
C GLU A 17 6.66 16.96 22.70
N ASN A 18 7.04 17.11 21.42
CA ASN A 18 7.90 16.17 20.72
C ASN A 18 9.09 16.86 20.05
N LEU A 19 10.29 16.59 20.58
CA LEU A 19 11.56 17.12 20.07
C LEU A 19 11.82 16.78 18.59
N LEU A 20 11.30 15.66 18.08
CA LEU A 20 11.43 15.28 16.67
C LEU A 20 10.62 16.19 15.75
N ILE A 21 9.50 16.75 16.23
CA ILE A 21 8.66 17.67 15.46
C ILE A 21 9.19 19.10 15.60
N GLN A 22 9.68 19.48 16.77
CA GLN A 22 10.30 20.79 16.99
C GLN A 22 11.55 21.00 16.13
N ALA A 23 12.20 19.95 15.66
CA ALA A 23 13.34 20.05 14.74
C ALA A 23 12.95 20.14 13.25
N LEU A 24 11.67 20.03 12.92
CA LEU A 24 11.18 20.17 11.54
C LEU A 24 10.88 21.64 11.23
N PRO A 25 10.90 22.03 9.94
CA PRO A 25 10.41 23.34 9.52
C PRO A 25 8.96 23.59 9.98
N PRO A 26 8.58 24.87 10.15
CA PRO A 26 7.21 25.22 10.44
C PRO A 26 6.28 24.74 9.31
N THR A 27 4.98 24.66 9.59
CA THR A 27 4.01 24.46 8.51
C THR A 27 3.98 25.72 7.65
N PHE A 28 4.39 25.59 6.39
CA PHE A 28 4.28 26.63 5.37
C PHE A 28 2.81 26.92 5.07
N ASP A 29 2.49 28.18 4.81
CA ASP A 29 1.27 28.49 4.07
C ASP A 29 1.44 28.17 2.57
N ASN A 30 0.37 28.34 1.80
CA ASN A 30 0.40 27.98 0.37
C ASN A 30 1.33 28.91 -0.42
N GLU A 31 1.41 30.20 -0.08
CA GLU A 31 2.20 31.19 -0.81
C GLU A 31 3.70 30.97 -0.52
N GLU A 32 4.08 30.85 0.75
CA GLU A 32 5.42 30.49 1.21
C GLU A 32 5.89 29.17 0.56
N PHE A 33 5.00 28.17 0.50
CA PHE A 33 5.33 26.89 -0.12
C PHE A 33 5.64 27.05 -1.61
N ILE A 34 4.80 27.79 -2.35
CA ILE A 34 5.01 28.04 -3.79
C ILE A 34 6.35 28.72 -4.00
N ASP A 35 6.64 29.79 -3.26
CA ASP A 35 7.89 30.55 -3.37
C ASP A 35 9.13 29.68 -3.10
N LEU A 36 9.03 28.70 -2.20
CA LEU A 36 10.14 27.80 -1.86
C LEU A 36 10.42 26.72 -2.93
N VAL A 37 9.39 26.25 -3.63
CA VAL A 37 9.55 25.12 -4.58
C VAL A 37 9.62 25.57 -6.03
N TYR A 38 9.02 26.72 -6.35
CA TYR A 38 9.03 27.33 -7.67
C TYR A 38 10.48 27.51 -8.14
N GLU A 39 10.77 27.04 -9.35
CA GLU A 39 12.10 27.16 -9.93
C GLU A 39 11.99 27.67 -11.36
N GLU A 40 12.47 28.89 -11.56
CA GLU A 40 12.60 29.50 -12.88
C GLU A 40 13.99 29.19 -13.44
N PRO A 41 14.11 28.89 -14.74
CA PRO A 41 15.41 28.83 -15.39
C PRO A 41 16.06 30.22 -15.36
N GLU A 42 17.37 30.27 -15.14
CA GLU A 42 18.13 31.52 -15.32
C GLU A 42 17.92 32.05 -16.75
N TYR A 43 17.34 33.23 -16.84
CA TYR A 43 16.95 33.85 -18.10
C TYR A 43 17.30 35.34 -18.08
N ASN A 44 17.95 35.79 -19.15
CA ASN A 44 18.17 37.20 -19.41
C ASN A 44 17.93 37.49 -20.89
N ASP A 45 17.22 38.59 -21.18
CA ASP A 45 16.92 39.04 -22.53
C ASP A 45 18.18 39.23 -23.40
N ASP A 46 19.29 39.64 -22.80
CA ASP A 46 20.57 39.80 -23.50
C ASP A 46 21.15 38.47 -24.00
N GLU A 47 20.75 37.33 -23.41
CA GLU A 47 21.21 36.00 -23.84
C GLU A 47 20.73 35.62 -25.24
N VAL A 48 19.68 36.29 -25.73
CA VAL A 48 19.19 36.15 -27.11
C VAL A 48 20.24 36.60 -28.13
N CYS A 49 21.15 37.50 -27.74
CA CYS A 49 22.26 37.98 -28.58
C CYS A 49 23.47 37.03 -28.61
N LEU A 50 23.50 35.99 -27.77
CA LEU A 50 24.58 35.00 -27.73
C LEU A 50 24.65 34.19 -29.03
N ASN A 51 25.78 33.51 -29.24
CA ASN A 51 25.93 32.66 -30.41
C ASN A 51 25.00 31.43 -30.32
N LYS A 52 24.73 30.79 -31.47
CA LYS A 52 23.78 29.64 -31.54
C LYS A 52 24.14 28.53 -30.54
N SER A 53 25.43 28.25 -30.35
CA SER A 53 25.90 27.18 -29.46
C SER A 53 25.64 27.52 -27.99
N GLU A 54 25.95 28.73 -27.57
CA GLU A 54 25.67 29.23 -26.22
C GLU A 54 24.17 29.21 -25.92
N ARG A 55 23.35 29.65 -26.89
CA ARG A 55 21.88 29.62 -26.73
C ARG A 55 21.33 28.21 -26.58
N PHE A 56 21.92 27.18 -27.18
CA PHE A 56 21.54 25.79 -26.88
C PHE A 56 21.79 25.40 -25.42
N HIS A 57 22.86 25.89 -24.80
CA HIS A 57 23.10 25.71 -23.37
C HIS A 57 22.06 26.45 -22.54
N CYS A 58 21.66 27.66 -22.94
CA CYS A 58 20.62 28.40 -22.25
C CYS A 58 19.25 27.69 -22.35
N VAL A 59 18.84 27.22 -23.54
CA VAL A 59 17.61 26.44 -23.72
C VAL A 59 17.61 25.16 -22.88
N ALA A 60 18.78 24.55 -22.61
CA ALA A 60 18.86 23.38 -21.75
C ALA A 60 18.42 23.66 -20.30
N ARG A 61 18.50 24.92 -19.84
CA ARG A 61 18.04 25.33 -18.50
C ARG A 61 16.54 25.13 -18.30
N LEU A 62 15.72 25.08 -19.36
CA LEU A 62 14.29 24.71 -19.24
C LEU A 62 14.05 23.38 -18.52
N SER A 63 15.06 22.51 -18.45
CA SER A 63 14.95 21.24 -17.72
C SER A 63 14.86 21.41 -16.19
N SER A 64 15.23 22.58 -15.65
CA SER A 64 15.04 22.93 -14.23
C SER A 64 13.73 23.65 -13.95
N TYR A 65 12.96 24.02 -14.98
CA TYR A 65 11.68 24.70 -14.80
C TYR A 65 10.71 23.86 -13.97
N PHE A 66 10.21 24.43 -12.88
CA PHE A 66 9.25 23.79 -12.01
C PHE A 66 8.18 24.79 -11.55
N ASP A 67 6.96 24.52 -11.99
CA ASP A 67 5.77 25.34 -11.69
C ASP A 67 4.77 24.52 -10.84
N PRO A 68 4.64 24.81 -9.52
CA PRO A 68 3.81 24.03 -8.61
C PRO A 68 2.32 24.24 -8.89
N GLN A 69 1.66 23.15 -9.29
CA GLN A 69 0.21 23.12 -9.56
C GLN A 69 -0.62 22.96 -8.28
N GLY A 70 -1.95 23.10 -8.35
CA GLY A 70 -2.84 22.93 -7.19
C GLY A 70 -2.67 21.58 -6.48
N LYS A 71 -2.50 20.51 -7.27
CA LYS A 71 -2.20 19.15 -6.76
C LYS A 71 -0.87 19.07 -5.97
N THR A 72 0.09 19.93 -6.28
CA THR A 72 1.38 20.05 -5.56
C THR A 72 1.19 20.58 -4.15
N ILE A 73 0.34 21.58 -4.01
CA ILE A 73 -0.02 22.17 -2.71
C ILE A 73 -0.75 21.12 -1.86
N GLU A 74 -1.70 20.39 -2.45
CA GLU A 74 -2.40 19.29 -1.77
C GLU A 74 -1.42 18.20 -1.31
N LEU A 75 -0.49 17.80 -2.17
CA LEU A 75 0.54 16.82 -1.85
C LEU A 75 1.44 17.28 -0.70
N ASN A 76 1.85 18.55 -0.69
CA ASN A 76 2.65 19.14 0.39
C ASN A 76 1.90 19.09 1.73
N ASN A 77 0.64 19.52 1.75
CA ASN A 77 -0.19 19.49 2.94
C ASN A 77 -0.32 18.07 3.50
N ASN A 78 -0.58 17.11 2.61
CA ASN A 78 -0.65 15.70 2.99
C ASN A 78 0.69 15.20 3.57
N ILE A 79 1.83 15.47 2.91
CA ILE A 79 3.15 15.02 3.40
C ILE A 79 3.50 15.65 4.76
N SER A 80 3.25 16.95 4.95
CA SER A 80 3.47 17.65 6.22
C SER A 80 2.67 17.03 7.35
N ILE A 81 1.38 16.75 7.13
CA ILE A 81 0.50 16.08 8.10
C ILE A 81 1.02 14.67 8.40
N LEU A 82 1.42 13.92 7.38
CA LEU A 82 1.89 12.54 7.51
C LEU A 82 3.15 12.43 8.37
N ILE A 83 4.16 13.25 8.10
CA ILE A 83 5.41 13.26 8.85
C ILE A 83 5.12 13.61 10.32
N LYS A 84 4.39 14.71 10.57
CA LYS A 84 4.11 15.20 11.92
C LYS A 84 3.23 14.24 12.73
N ARG A 85 2.17 13.67 12.13
CA ARG A 85 1.35 12.61 12.78
C ARG A 85 2.15 11.36 13.06
N GLY A 86 3.00 10.95 12.12
CA GLY A 86 3.91 9.81 12.28
C GLY A 86 4.83 9.96 13.49
N TYR A 87 5.29 11.18 13.76
CA TYR A 87 6.10 11.49 14.95
C TYR A 87 5.30 11.62 16.23
N LEU A 88 4.10 12.21 16.21
CA LEU A 88 3.24 12.31 17.38
C LEU A 88 2.99 10.94 18.04
N ALA A 89 2.74 9.91 17.24
CA ALA A 89 2.57 8.53 17.71
C ALA A 89 3.86 7.90 18.27
N ARG A 90 5.03 8.46 17.94
CA ARG A 90 6.37 7.93 18.24
C ARG A 90 7.25 8.95 18.96
N ASN A 91 6.69 9.58 19.98
CA ASN A 91 7.43 10.54 20.79
C ASN A 91 8.48 9.83 21.68
N PRO A 92 9.79 10.11 21.52
CA PRO A 92 10.85 9.44 22.28
C PRO A 92 10.80 9.73 23.79
N LEU A 93 10.13 10.81 24.20
CA LEU A 93 9.96 11.19 25.61
C LEU A 93 8.81 10.42 26.29
N LYS A 94 7.96 9.70 25.54
CA LYS A 94 6.82 8.97 26.09
C LYS A 94 7.19 7.50 26.36
N PRO A 95 6.74 6.89 27.49
CA PRO A 95 7.02 5.48 27.80
C PRO A 95 6.56 4.49 26.72
N THR A 96 5.53 4.86 25.95
CA THR A 96 5.01 4.08 24.82
C THR A 96 6.06 3.81 23.75
N PHE A 97 6.99 4.74 23.53
CA PHE A 97 8.09 4.56 22.56
C PHE A 97 9.08 3.48 23.03
N ALA A 98 9.48 3.53 24.31
CA ALA A 98 10.36 2.52 24.89
C ALA A 98 9.71 1.12 24.92
N LEU A 99 8.40 1.06 25.23
CA LEU A 99 7.62 -0.18 25.18
C LEU A 99 7.63 -0.78 23.77
N ARG A 100 7.36 0.04 22.75
CA ARG A 100 7.40 -0.37 21.34
C ARG A 100 8.77 -0.90 20.93
N SER A 101 9.85 -0.25 21.36
CA SER A 101 11.21 -0.72 21.07
C SER A 101 11.47 -2.12 21.66
N ARG A 102 11.02 -2.38 22.89
CA ARG A 102 11.15 -3.70 23.53
C ARG A 102 10.32 -4.76 22.83
N GLN A 103 9.11 -4.42 22.42
CA GLN A 103 8.20 -5.28 21.66
C GLN A 103 8.82 -5.70 20.32
N ILE A 104 9.38 -4.75 19.57
CA ILE A 104 10.06 -5.04 18.30
C ILE A 104 11.24 -5.99 18.53
N TYR A 105 12.09 -5.69 19.53
CA TYR A 105 13.24 -6.52 19.85
C TYR A 105 12.85 -7.95 20.26
N GLY A 106 11.88 -8.08 21.17
CA GLY A 106 11.39 -9.38 21.63
C GLY A 106 10.76 -10.22 20.50
N ALA A 107 10.08 -9.59 19.56
CA ALA A 107 9.52 -10.30 18.39
C ALA A 107 10.63 -10.85 17.47
N ILE A 108 11.71 -10.10 17.28
CA ILE A 108 12.87 -10.53 16.47
C ILE A 108 13.55 -11.73 17.15
N GLU A 109 13.81 -11.63 18.45
CA GLU A 109 14.50 -12.67 19.23
C GLU A 109 13.68 -13.96 19.36
N ASN A 110 12.39 -13.84 19.72
CA ASN A 110 11.56 -15.00 20.08
C ASN A 110 10.85 -15.66 18.89
N SER A 111 10.62 -14.92 17.79
CA SER A 111 9.76 -15.40 16.69
C SER A 111 10.33 -15.16 15.30
N SER A 112 11.58 -14.73 15.19
CA SER A 112 12.18 -14.30 13.91
C SER A 112 11.30 -13.27 13.17
N GLY A 113 10.61 -12.40 13.92
CA GLY A 113 9.70 -11.37 13.40
C GLY A 113 8.27 -11.84 13.06
N ARG A 114 7.95 -13.14 13.13
CA ARG A 114 6.63 -13.67 12.71
C ARG A 114 5.45 -13.22 13.55
N GLU A 115 5.69 -12.81 14.80
CA GLU A 115 4.63 -12.38 15.71
C GLU A 115 4.61 -10.88 15.96
N LEU A 116 5.34 -10.07 15.17
CA LEU A 116 5.45 -8.63 15.43
C LEU A 116 4.07 -7.93 15.45
N GLU A 117 3.13 -8.37 14.63
CA GLU A 117 1.73 -7.89 14.61
C GLU A 117 0.99 -8.08 15.94
N ARG A 118 1.37 -9.10 16.75
CA ARG A 118 0.77 -9.34 18.08
C ARG A 118 1.25 -8.34 19.13
N TYR A 119 2.43 -7.77 18.92
CA TYR A 119 3.06 -6.85 19.87
C TYR A 119 2.81 -5.38 19.50
N VAL A 120 2.66 -5.07 18.21
CA VAL A 120 2.43 -3.70 17.71
C VAL A 120 0.92 -3.42 17.65
N SER A 121 0.27 -3.24 18.80
CA SER A 121 -1.16 -2.92 18.92
C SER A 121 -1.45 -1.41 18.97
N GLN A 122 -0.86 -0.60 18.09
CA GLN A 122 -1.32 0.77 17.91
C GLN A 122 -2.26 0.81 16.71
N PRO A 123 -3.44 1.48 16.80
CA PRO A 123 -4.17 1.82 15.60
C PRO A 123 -3.22 2.60 14.70
N THR A 124 -3.07 2.13 13.48
CA THR A 124 -2.26 2.71 12.40
C THR A 124 -2.76 4.12 12.11
N SER A 125 -2.36 5.06 12.96
CA SER A 125 -2.47 6.51 12.76
C SER A 125 -1.53 7.00 11.66
N ALA A 126 -0.68 6.10 11.15
CA ALA A 126 0.05 6.25 9.89
C ALA A 126 -0.91 5.95 8.73
N SER A 127 -1.85 6.85 8.47
CA SER A 127 -2.57 6.89 7.20
C SER A 127 -1.51 6.93 6.09
N GLY A 128 -1.43 5.92 5.23
CA GLY A 128 -0.48 5.96 4.09
C GLY A 128 -0.94 6.95 3.03
N LEU A 129 -0.07 7.30 2.10
CA LEU A 129 -0.43 8.07 0.90
C LEU A 129 -0.09 7.26 -0.34
N THR A 130 -1.00 7.21 -1.30
CA THR A 130 -0.77 6.56 -2.59
C THR A 130 -0.88 7.56 -3.72
N LEU A 131 0.23 7.82 -4.41
CA LEU A 131 0.32 8.72 -5.55
C LEU A 131 0.33 7.90 -6.85
N ILE A 132 -0.73 8.00 -7.64
CA ILE A 132 -0.85 7.25 -8.91
C ILE A 132 -1.10 8.20 -10.05
N GLY A 133 -0.38 8.01 -11.15
CA GLY A 133 -0.66 8.72 -12.37
C GLY A 133 0.27 8.30 -13.50
N PRO A 134 0.02 8.76 -14.73
CA PRO A 134 0.86 8.44 -15.87
C PRO A 134 2.33 8.82 -15.69
N SER A 135 3.23 8.11 -16.38
CA SER A 135 4.66 8.46 -16.43
C SER A 135 4.86 9.85 -17.07
N GLY A 136 5.85 10.61 -16.59
CA GLY A 136 6.12 11.96 -17.11
C GLY A 136 5.23 13.09 -16.54
N MET A 137 4.31 12.79 -15.63
CA MET A 137 3.46 13.83 -14.99
C MET A 137 4.12 14.59 -13.83
N GLY A 138 5.42 14.39 -13.59
CA GLY A 138 6.15 15.09 -12.52
C GLY A 138 5.92 14.56 -11.10
N LYS A 139 5.31 13.38 -10.91
CA LYS A 139 5.07 12.75 -9.58
C LYS A 139 6.32 12.73 -8.69
N SER A 140 7.39 12.10 -9.18
CA SER A 140 8.63 11.93 -8.41
C SER A 140 9.37 13.26 -8.24
N THR A 141 9.28 14.17 -9.22
CA THR A 141 9.85 15.52 -9.13
C THR A 141 9.17 16.34 -8.03
N ASN A 142 7.84 16.35 -8.01
CA ASN A 142 7.03 17.02 -6.98
C ASN A 142 7.34 16.46 -5.59
N LEU A 143 7.36 15.13 -5.47
CA LEU A 143 7.68 14.49 -4.21
C LEU A 143 9.08 14.84 -3.72
N HIS A 144 10.07 14.83 -4.62
CA HIS A 144 11.44 15.21 -4.28
C HIS A 144 11.54 16.68 -3.84
N LYS A 145 10.90 17.60 -4.56
CA LYS A 145 10.84 19.03 -4.23
C LYS A 145 10.26 19.26 -2.84
N ILE A 146 9.11 18.66 -2.54
CA ILE A 146 8.47 18.78 -1.22
C ILE A 146 9.37 18.20 -0.12
N LEU A 147 9.93 17.00 -0.32
CA LEU A 147 10.80 16.37 0.68
C LEU A 147 12.11 17.13 0.89
N SER A 148 12.60 17.85 -0.13
CA SER A 148 13.82 18.66 -0.03
C SER A 148 13.68 19.87 0.89
N LEU A 149 12.45 20.28 1.23
CA LEU A 149 12.18 21.29 2.26
C LEU A 149 12.48 20.78 3.68
N TYR A 150 12.67 19.47 3.85
CA TYR A 150 12.99 18.84 5.11
C TYR A 150 14.41 18.29 5.06
N ASP A 151 15.22 18.65 6.07
CA ASP A 151 16.51 18.02 6.27
C ASP A 151 16.37 16.50 6.35
N GLN A 152 17.07 15.78 5.48
CA GLN A 152 16.89 14.33 5.37
C GLN A 152 17.32 13.59 6.65
N VAL A 153 18.40 14.07 7.29
CA VAL A 153 18.93 13.52 8.55
C VAL A 153 19.22 14.66 9.52
N ILE A 154 18.68 14.56 10.73
CA ILE A 154 18.86 15.51 11.81
C ILE A 154 19.51 14.79 13.00
N PHE A 155 20.59 15.32 13.54
CA PHE A 155 21.20 14.84 14.78
C PHE A 155 20.62 15.59 15.98
N HIS A 156 20.16 14.87 16.99
CA HIS A 156 19.63 15.46 18.23
C HIS A 156 20.61 15.29 19.39
N PRO A 157 21.38 16.32 19.78
CA PRO A 157 22.26 16.23 20.94
C PRO A 157 21.50 15.88 22.22
N LYS A 158 20.30 16.47 22.42
CA LYS A 158 19.45 16.24 23.62
C LYS A 158 18.98 14.79 23.76
N LEU A 159 18.88 14.05 22.66
CA LEU A 159 18.44 12.66 22.62
C LEU A 159 19.59 11.69 22.31
N SER A 160 20.76 12.19 21.94
CA SER A 160 21.92 11.43 21.45
C SER A 160 21.55 10.43 20.34
N THR A 161 20.73 10.87 19.38
CA THR A 161 20.20 10.02 18.30
C THR A 161 20.12 10.77 16.97
N TYR A 162 19.98 10.02 15.88
CA TYR A 162 19.68 10.55 14.55
C TYR A 162 18.20 10.36 14.22
N GLN A 163 17.61 11.38 13.64
CA GLN A 163 16.28 11.37 13.04
C GLN A 163 16.45 11.35 11.52
N ILE A 164 15.93 10.32 10.86
CA ILE A 164 15.77 10.29 9.41
C ILE A 164 14.37 10.84 9.11
N VAL A 165 14.25 12.04 8.53
CA VAL A 165 12.93 12.63 8.28
C VAL A 165 12.21 11.88 7.16
N TRP A 166 12.92 11.53 6.10
CA TRP A 166 12.38 10.78 4.98
C TRP A 166 13.41 9.83 4.37
N LEU A 167 12.94 8.69 3.88
CA LEU A 167 13.76 7.72 3.14
C LEU A 167 13.03 7.36 1.85
N LYS A 168 13.69 7.52 0.70
CA LYS A 168 13.15 7.10 -0.60
C LYS A 168 13.89 5.85 -1.09
N VAL A 169 13.12 4.85 -1.52
CA VAL A 169 13.60 3.66 -2.24
C VAL A 169 12.70 3.39 -3.45
N ASP A 170 13.26 2.84 -4.50
CA ASP A 170 12.49 2.41 -5.66
C ASP A 170 12.13 0.92 -5.51
N CYS A 171 10.92 0.53 -5.90
CA CYS A 171 10.50 -0.86 -5.83
C CYS A 171 11.35 -1.71 -6.79
N PRO A 172 12.04 -2.77 -6.31
CA PRO A 172 12.95 -3.54 -7.17
C PRO A 172 12.18 -4.21 -8.31
N HIS A 173 12.79 -4.31 -9.50
CA HIS A 173 12.17 -4.91 -10.68
C HIS A 173 11.67 -6.35 -10.48
N ALA A 174 12.33 -7.11 -9.60
CA ALA A 174 11.90 -8.47 -9.24
C ALA A 174 10.66 -8.51 -8.32
N GLY A 175 10.21 -7.35 -7.81
CA GLY A 175 9.10 -7.17 -6.86
C GLY A 175 9.24 -8.05 -5.60
N SER A 176 10.47 -8.25 -5.14
CA SER A 176 10.76 -9.08 -3.97
C SER A 176 10.78 -8.24 -2.69
N LEU A 177 10.04 -8.66 -1.66
CA LEU A 177 10.08 -8.03 -0.32
C LEU A 177 11.49 -8.03 0.26
N LYS A 178 12.26 -9.11 0.06
CA LYS A 178 13.67 -9.14 0.47
C LYS A 178 14.48 -8.08 -0.26
N GLY A 179 14.25 -7.90 -1.56
CA GLY A 179 14.89 -6.86 -2.36
C GLY A 179 14.60 -5.48 -1.78
N LEU A 180 13.32 -5.18 -1.55
CA LEU A 180 12.93 -3.89 -0.97
C LEU A 180 13.53 -3.65 0.42
N CYS A 181 13.53 -4.66 1.31
CA CYS A 181 14.17 -4.54 2.62
C CYS A 181 15.68 -4.30 2.48
N THR A 182 16.33 -4.98 1.53
CA THR A 182 17.75 -4.81 1.21
C THR A 182 18.03 -3.38 0.77
N ASP A 183 17.21 -2.84 -0.13
CA ASP A 183 17.33 -1.47 -0.63
C ASP A 183 17.12 -0.44 0.49
N ILE A 184 16.18 -0.69 1.41
CA ILE A 184 15.99 0.12 2.62
C ILE A 184 17.23 0.10 3.51
N PHE A 185 17.83 -1.08 3.76
CA PHE A 185 19.06 -1.16 4.55
C PHE A 185 20.22 -0.41 3.90
N MET A 186 20.39 -0.56 2.58
CA MET A 186 21.42 0.16 1.83
C MET A 186 21.20 1.67 1.84
N ALA A 187 19.94 2.11 1.74
CA ALA A 187 19.61 3.53 1.79
C ALA A 187 19.93 4.14 3.16
N ILE A 188 19.61 3.44 4.26
CA ILE A 188 19.99 3.87 5.62
C ILE A 188 21.52 3.88 5.79
N ASP A 189 22.21 2.84 5.31
CA ASP A 189 23.67 2.75 5.36
C ASP A 189 24.34 3.91 4.63
N LYS A 190 23.81 4.31 3.46
CA LYS A 190 24.30 5.47 2.71
C LYS A 190 24.12 6.79 3.48
N LEU A 191 23.03 6.94 4.23
CA LEU A 191 22.74 8.16 5.00
C LEU A 191 23.59 8.28 6.28
N LEU A 192 23.74 7.18 7.00
CA LEU A 192 24.35 7.16 8.34
C LEU A 192 25.78 6.61 8.38
N GLY A 193 26.29 6.07 7.28
CA GLY A 193 27.60 5.39 7.23
C GLY A 193 27.62 4.06 7.99
N THR A 194 26.46 3.42 8.16
CA THR A 194 26.30 2.13 8.85
C THR A 194 26.49 0.96 7.90
N THR A 195 26.38 -0.27 8.40
CA THR A 195 26.55 -1.52 7.62
C THR A 195 25.40 -2.52 7.83
N TYR A 196 24.18 -2.02 8.04
CA TYR A 196 22.98 -2.82 8.25
C TYR A 196 22.70 -3.79 7.10
N HIS A 197 22.93 -3.40 5.86
CA HIS A 197 22.80 -4.28 4.71
C HIS A 197 23.63 -5.56 4.90
N THR A 198 24.90 -5.43 5.28
CA THR A 198 25.77 -6.60 5.50
C THR A 198 25.33 -7.44 6.69
N LYS A 199 24.79 -6.80 7.74
CA LYS A 199 24.33 -7.45 8.97
C LYS A 199 23.00 -8.19 8.79
N PHE A 200 22.09 -7.65 7.98
CA PHE A 200 20.70 -8.06 7.91
C PHE A 200 20.29 -8.71 6.58
N SER A 201 21.11 -8.62 5.52
CA SER A 201 20.81 -9.23 4.21
C SER A 201 21.34 -10.66 4.04
N SER A 202 21.43 -11.45 5.11
CA SER A 202 21.86 -12.85 5.01
C SER A 202 20.86 -13.69 4.20
N ARG A 203 21.36 -14.59 3.34
CA ARG A 203 20.55 -15.48 2.48
C ARG A 203 19.54 -16.32 3.27
N ASN A 204 19.84 -16.61 4.54
CA ASN A 204 19.02 -17.44 5.42
C ASN A 204 17.90 -16.65 6.12
N HIS A 205 17.90 -15.32 6.07
CA HIS A 205 16.86 -14.52 6.71
C HIS A 205 15.53 -14.63 5.96
N THR A 206 14.44 -14.76 6.72
CA THR A 206 13.08 -14.77 6.20
C THR A 206 12.62 -13.36 5.86
N GLU A 207 11.60 -13.24 5.01
CA GLU A 207 10.96 -11.95 4.70
C GLU A 207 10.41 -11.26 5.96
N ASP A 208 9.77 -12.02 6.85
CA ASP A 208 9.23 -11.48 8.12
C ASP A 208 10.34 -10.97 9.05
N LEU A 209 11.50 -11.64 9.10
CA LEU A 209 12.64 -11.21 9.90
C LEU A 209 13.23 -9.90 9.36
N MET A 210 13.42 -9.81 8.05
CA MET A 210 13.94 -8.58 7.41
C MET A 210 12.97 -7.41 7.62
N LEU A 211 11.67 -7.64 7.52
CA LEU A 211 10.67 -6.60 7.75
C LEU A 211 10.65 -6.14 9.23
N ALA A 212 10.79 -7.06 10.18
CA ALA A 212 10.93 -6.71 11.59
C ALA A 212 12.23 -5.91 11.87
N GLN A 213 13.33 -6.24 11.17
CA GLN A 213 14.56 -5.46 11.22
C GLN A 213 14.40 -4.07 10.60
N VAL A 214 13.63 -3.92 9.52
CA VAL A 214 13.25 -2.60 8.98
C VAL A 214 12.46 -1.81 10.03
N ALA A 215 11.49 -2.43 10.70
CA ALA A 215 10.74 -1.78 11.78
C ALA A 215 11.65 -1.35 12.95
N GLN A 216 12.63 -2.19 13.31
CA GLN A 216 13.64 -1.87 14.31
C GLN A 216 14.46 -0.63 13.92
N LEU A 217 14.96 -0.59 12.68
CA LEU A 217 15.76 0.53 12.19
C LEU A 217 14.93 1.81 12.08
N ALA A 218 13.70 1.70 11.58
CA ALA A 218 12.77 2.82 11.48
C ALA A 218 12.41 3.39 12.85
N ASN A 219 12.31 2.56 13.90
CA ASN A 219 12.11 3.01 15.27
C ASN A 219 13.40 3.63 15.86
N THR A 220 14.55 2.99 15.63
CA THR A 220 15.85 3.42 16.19
C THR A 220 16.29 4.77 15.65
N HIS A 221 16.16 4.98 14.34
CA HIS A 221 16.57 6.20 13.65
C HIS A 221 15.42 7.18 13.42
N HIS A 222 14.33 7.01 14.16
CA HIS A 222 13.13 7.86 14.08
C HIS A 222 12.71 8.21 12.64
N LEU A 223 12.58 7.19 11.78
CA LEU A 223 12.22 7.38 10.38
C LEU A 223 10.85 8.04 10.28
N GLY A 224 10.77 9.26 9.74
CA GLY A 224 9.53 10.03 9.63
C GLY A 224 8.56 9.43 8.62
N VAL A 225 8.99 9.34 7.37
CA VAL A 225 8.22 8.76 6.26
C VAL A 225 9.07 7.89 5.34
N LEU A 226 8.51 6.76 4.89
CA LEU A 226 9.11 5.89 3.88
C LEU A 226 8.42 6.11 2.54
N VAL A 227 9.17 6.49 1.51
CA VAL A 227 8.70 6.57 0.12
C VAL A 227 9.13 5.33 -0.62
N ILE A 228 8.18 4.66 -1.27
CA ILE A 228 8.41 3.55 -2.19
C ILE A 228 7.92 4.00 -3.57
N ASP A 229 8.86 4.28 -4.46
CA ASP A 229 8.57 4.66 -5.85
C ASP A 229 8.48 3.42 -6.76
N GLU A 230 8.06 3.61 -8.01
CA GLU A 230 8.03 2.55 -9.03
C GLU A 230 7.19 1.32 -8.64
N MET A 231 6.10 1.52 -7.90
CA MET A 231 5.27 0.44 -7.36
C MET A 231 4.65 -0.48 -8.43
N GLN A 232 4.63 -0.08 -9.70
CA GLN A 232 4.24 -0.95 -10.82
C GLN A 232 5.19 -2.14 -11.00
N ASN A 233 6.44 -2.05 -10.58
CA ASN A 233 7.37 -3.20 -10.56
C ASN A 233 6.84 -4.35 -9.72
N LEU A 234 6.05 -4.03 -8.69
CA LEU A 234 5.40 -5.01 -7.83
C LEU A 234 4.27 -5.77 -8.56
N VAL A 235 3.58 -5.13 -9.52
CA VAL A 235 2.57 -5.77 -10.38
C VAL A 235 3.22 -6.76 -11.34
N ASN A 236 4.36 -6.37 -11.90
CA ASN A 236 5.06 -7.11 -12.95
C ASN A 236 5.81 -8.34 -12.40
N ALA A 237 5.98 -8.44 -11.09
CA ALA A 237 6.56 -9.60 -10.45
C ALA A 237 5.68 -10.86 -10.59
N ARG A 238 6.29 -12.03 -10.78
CA ARG A 238 5.62 -13.34 -10.82
C ARG A 238 5.15 -13.78 -9.42
N ARG A 239 4.29 -12.99 -8.76
CA ARG A 239 3.65 -13.33 -7.48
C ARG A 239 2.12 -13.39 -7.63
N ARG A 240 1.45 -14.12 -6.72
CA ARG A 240 0.00 -14.08 -6.62
C ARG A 240 -0.42 -12.73 -6.03
N LYS A 241 -1.54 -12.18 -6.52
CA LYS A 241 -2.06 -10.87 -6.06
C LYS A 241 -2.30 -10.82 -4.54
N ASP A 242 -2.70 -11.94 -3.94
CA ASP A 242 -2.95 -12.03 -2.50
C ASP A 242 -1.66 -11.88 -1.67
N ASP A 243 -0.54 -12.43 -2.15
CA ASP A 243 0.77 -12.30 -1.49
C ASP A 243 1.25 -10.84 -1.49
N LEU A 244 0.86 -10.07 -2.52
CA LEU A 244 1.18 -8.66 -2.70
C LEU A 244 0.43 -7.74 -1.75
N LEU A 245 -0.87 -7.99 -1.60
CA LEU A 245 -1.73 -7.26 -0.68
C LEU A 245 -1.30 -7.53 0.76
N ASN A 246 -1.03 -8.80 1.09
CA ASN A 246 -0.50 -9.18 2.39
C ASN A 246 0.84 -8.49 2.67
N PHE A 247 1.71 -8.36 1.66
CA PHE A 247 2.96 -7.62 1.77
C PHE A 247 2.74 -6.14 2.13
N LEU A 248 1.84 -5.44 1.45
CA LEU A 248 1.56 -4.02 1.75
C LEU A 248 0.94 -3.82 3.13
N VAL A 249 -0.01 -4.67 3.50
CA VAL A 249 -0.64 -4.64 4.82
C VAL A 249 0.39 -4.91 5.91
N LYS A 250 1.28 -5.88 5.70
CA LYS A 250 2.42 -6.14 6.58
C LYS A 250 3.32 -4.93 6.69
N MET A 251 3.70 -4.28 5.59
CA MET A 251 4.54 -3.08 5.65
C MET A 251 3.88 -1.95 6.46
N ASP A 252 2.61 -1.64 6.19
CA ASP A 252 1.88 -0.57 6.88
C ASP A 252 1.74 -0.85 8.40
N ASN A 253 1.44 -2.10 8.76
CA ASN A 253 1.20 -2.49 10.15
C ASN A 253 2.49 -2.72 10.94
N ILE A 254 3.52 -3.30 10.31
CA ILE A 254 4.72 -3.80 10.99
C ILE A 254 5.77 -2.71 11.13
N ILE A 255 6.01 -1.92 10.08
CA ILE A 255 7.01 -0.85 10.12
C ILE A 255 6.53 0.26 11.07
N GLY A 256 5.22 0.53 11.05
CA GLY A 256 4.54 1.52 11.89
C GLY A 256 5.12 2.93 11.73
N VAL A 257 5.51 3.25 10.49
CA VAL A 257 5.84 4.59 9.99
C VAL A 257 4.92 4.89 8.80
N PRO A 258 4.57 6.15 8.54
CA PRO A 258 3.89 6.55 7.31
C PRO A 258 4.63 6.05 6.06
N VAL A 259 3.90 5.45 5.13
CA VAL A 259 4.43 4.98 3.84
C VAL A 259 3.75 5.71 2.69
N ILE A 260 4.54 6.37 1.84
CA ILE A 260 4.10 6.98 0.59
C ILE A 260 4.43 6.00 -0.54
N LYS A 261 3.41 5.60 -1.30
CA LYS A 261 3.48 4.63 -2.39
C LYS A 261 3.30 5.38 -3.69
N VAL A 262 4.30 5.40 -4.56
CA VAL A 262 4.24 6.10 -5.87
C VAL A 262 4.28 5.07 -6.98
N GLY A 263 3.41 5.20 -7.97
CA GLY A 263 3.42 4.30 -9.12
C GLY A 263 2.64 4.82 -10.31
N THR A 264 2.75 4.10 -11.42
CA THR A 264 1.96 4.37 -12.63
C THR A 264 0.54 3.79 -12.52
N ASN A 265 -0.31 4.09 -13.51
CA ASN A 265 -1.67 3.55 -13.57
C ASN A 265 -1.70 2.00 -13.60
N GLU A 266 -0.60 1.35 -14.00
CA GLU A 266 -0.43 -0.12 -13.90
C GLU A 266 -0.57 -0.63 -12.47
N ALA A 267 -0.16 0.15 -11.47
CA ALA A 267 -0.15 -0.25 -10.08
C ALA A 267 -1.54 -0.15 -9.41
N LEU A 268 -2.51 0.48 -10.07
CA LEU A 268 -3.87 0.68 -9.57
C LEU A 268 -4.53 -0.61 -9.02
N PRO A 269 -4.41 -1.79 -9.67
CA PRO A 269 -5.02 -3.01 -9.16
C PRO A 269 -4.52 -3.43 -7.77
N ILE A 270 -3.33 -3.00 -7.36
CA ILE A 270 -2.76 -3.29 -6.04
C ILE A 270 -3.38 -2.41 -4.96
N PHE A 271 -3.73 -1.17 -5.32
CA PHE A 271 -4.13 -0.15 -4.36
C PHE A 271 -5.64 -0.02 -4.14
N GLN A 272 -6.44 -0.94 -4.70
CA GLN A 272 -7.91 -0.90 -4.72
C GLN A 272 -8.56 -0.76 -3.34
N GLY A 273 -7.92 -1.27 -2.27
CA GLY A 273 -8.38 -1.07 -0.90
C GLY A 273 -8.25 0.38 -0.41
N ASN A 274 -7.16 1.07 -0.77
CA ASN A 274 -6.86 2.44 -0.34
C ASN A 274 -7.77 3.46 -1.06
N PHE A 275 -8.04 3.24 -2.34
CA PHE A 275 -8.92 4.12 -3.14
C PHE A 275 -10.39 4.07 -2.70
N ARG A 276 -10.84 2.99 -2.05
CA ARG A 276 -12.21 2.91 -1.51
C ARG A 276 -12.44 3.91 -0.36
N ASN A 277 -11.37 4.34 0.33
CA ASN A 277 -11.41 5.29 1.43
C ASN A 277 -11.19 6.73 0.96
N ALA A 278 -10.26 6.97 0.03
CA ALA A 278 -10.03 8.29 -0.55
C ALA A 278 -11.27 8.87 -1.25
N ARG A 279 -12.07 8.01 -1.92
CA ARG A 279 -13.32 8.39 -2.60
C ARG A 279 -14.47 8.82 -1.68
N ARG A 280 -14.32 8.72 -0.36
CA ARG A 280 -15.31 9.18 0.62
C ARG A 280 -15.05 10.60 1.14
N GLY A 281 -14.13 11.34 0.52
CA GLY A 281 -13.80 12.72 0.92
C GLY A 281 -13.13 12.81 2.29
N THR A 282 -12.51 11.71 2.76
CA THR A 282 -11.87 11.67 4.08
C THR A 282 -10.41 12.14 4.07
N GLY A 283 -9.89 12.67 2.96
CA GLY A 283 -8.55 13.29 2.88
C GLY A 283 -7.38 12.34 3.15
N GLU A 284 -7.64 11.06 3.38
CA GLU A 284 -6.61 10.06 3.70
C GLU A 284 -6.57 8.99 2.61
N GLY A 285 -5.37 8.77 2.04
CA GLY A 285 -5.02 7.50 1.42
C GLY A 285 -4.56 7.52 -0.03
N SER A 286 -4.96 8.48 -0.87
CA SER A 286 -4.50 8.51 -2.27
C SER A 286 -4.74 9.82 -3.03
N VAL A 287 -3.76 10.25 -3.84
CA VAL A 287 -3.85 11.37 -4.79
C VAL A 287 -3.69 10.82 -6.20
N ILE A 288 -4.60 11.22 -7.11
CA ILE A 288 -4.53 10.89 -8.53
C ILE A 288 -3.82 12.03 -9.26
N TRP A 289 -2.70 11.70 -9.88
CA TRP A 289 -1.78 12.63 -10.53
C TRP A 289 -1.93 12.53 -12.06
N ASP A 290 -3.05 13.04 -12.56
CA ASP A 290 -3.39 12.96 -13.99
C ASP A 290 -2.91 14.19 -14.78
N ARG A 291 -2.94 14.08 -16.11
CA ARG A 291 -2.61 15.14 -17.07
C ARG A 291 -3.47 16.38 -16.90
N MET A 292 -2.90 17.54 -17.25
CA MET A 292 -3.65 18.78 -17.36
C MET A 292 -4.64 18.64 -18.53
N GLN A 293 -5.89 19.03 -18.31
CA GLN A 293 -6.89 19.03 -19.38
C GLN A 293 -6.81 20.35 -20.15
N LYS A 294 -7.25 20.35 -21.41
CA LYS A 294 -7.25 21.55 -22.26
C LYS A 294 -8.14 22.64 -21.68
N ASP A 295 -9.26 22.25 -21.09
CA ASP A 295 -10.29 23.16 -20.58
C ASP A 295 -10.05 23.53 -19.10
N ASP A 296 -8.83 23.33 -18.59
CA ASP A 296 -8.43 23.58 -17.21
C ASP A 296 -7.49 24.79 -17.16
N ASP A 297 -7.83 25.79 -16.34
CA ASP A 297 -7.05 27.02 -16.16
C ASP A 297 -5.59 26.71 -15.73
N GLU A 298 -5.33 25.54 -15.12
CA GLU A 298 -3.98 25.06 -14.78
C GLU A 298 -3.06 24.92 -16.02
N TRP A 299 -3.59 24.48 -17.16
CA TRP A 299 -2.79 24.31 -18.38
C TRP A 299 -2.40 25.66 -18.98
N ASP A 300 -3.37 26.57 -19.11
CA ASP A 300 -3.17 27.87 -19.73
C ASP A 300 -2.12 28.66 -18.93
N LEU A 301 -2.26 28.70 -17.60
CA LEU A 301 -1.29 29.36 -16.71
C LEU A 301 0.12 28.75 -16.81
N PHE A 302 0.20 27.41 -16.86
CA PHE A 302 1.47 26.70 -17.00
C PHE A 302 2.18 27.06 -18.31
N VAL A 303 1.45 27.07 -19.43
CA VAL A 303 2.01 27.40 -20.75
C VAL A 303 2.39 28.87 -20.80
N GLU A 304 1.54 29.78 -20.31
CA GLU A 304 1.83 31.22 -20.24
C GLU A 304 3.13 31.50 -19.49
N ASN A 305 3.34 30.86 -18.34
CA ASN A 305 4.57 31.00 -17.57
C ASN A 305 5.79 30.39 -18.28
N LEU A 306 5.65 29.20 -18.86
CA LEU A 306 6.72 28.55 -19.61
C LEU A 306 7.12 29.36 -20.86
N TRP A 307 6.17 30.02 -21.52
CA TRP A 307 6.37 30.72 -22.79
C TRP A 307 7.25 31.98 -22.66
N LYS A 308 7.43 32.49 -21.45
CA LYS A 308 8.31 33.64 -21.14
C LYS A 308 9.77 33.33 -21.48
N TYR A 309 10.17 32.06 -21.46
CA TYR A 309 11.56 31.62 -21.59
C TYR A 309 11.92 31.25 -23.03
N GLN A 310 12.11 32.27 -23.87
CA GLN A 310 12.51 32.12 -25.28
C GLN A 310 13.93 32.65 -25.53
N TRP A 311 14.85 31.78 -25.95
CA TRP A 311 16.21 32.15 -26.41
C TRP A 311 16.31 32.27 -27.93
N THR A 312 15.18 32.36 -28.61
CA THR A 312 15.09 32.63 -30.04
C THR A 312 15.24 34.13 -30.32
N ARG A 313 15.84 34.51 -31.46
CA ARG A 313 16.03 35.95 -31.80
C ARG A 313 14.73 36.73 -31.87
N LYS A 314 13.67 36.09 -32.36
CA LYS A 314 12.34 36.66 -32.39
C LYS A 314 11.50 36.03 -31.28
N LYS A 315 11.17 36.85 -30.28
CA LYS A 315 10.17 36.48 -29.28
C LYS A 315 8.79 36.50 -29.91
N VAL A 316 8.04 35.43 -29.69
CA VAL A 316 6.68 35.28 -30.20
C VAL A 316 5.72 35.20 -29.02
N GLU A 317 4.72 36.09 -29.00
CA GLU A 317 3.65 36.04 -28.01
C GLU A 317 2.82 34.76 -28.16
N LEU A 318 2.35 34.22 -27.03
CA LEU A 318 1.49 33.05 -27.03
C LEU A 318 0.13 33.45 -27.63
N SER A 319 -0.16 32.93 -28.82
CA SER A 319 -1.49 33.06 -29.44
C SER A 319 -2.28 31.79 -29.20
N THR A 320 -3.62 31.88 -29.22
CA THR A 320 -4.51 30.72 -29.09
C THR A 320 -4.15 29.61 -30.08
N ALA A 321 -3.78 29.95 -31.31
CA ALA A 321 -3.39 28.94 -32.31
C ALA A 321 -2.08 28.20 -31.94
N LEU A 322 -1.12 28.88 -31.30
CA LEU A 322 0.12 28.27 -30.83
C LEU A 322 -0.14 27.38 -29.64
N GLU A 323 -0.91 27.86 -28.67
CA GLU A 323 -1.31 27.11 -27.49
C GLU A 323 -2.09 25.83 -27.85
N GLU A 324 -3.05 25.94 -28.76
CA GLU A 324 -3.82 24.78 -29.23
C GLU A 324 -2.94 23.75 -29.93
N ALA A 325 -2.01 24.19 -30.79
CA ALA A 325 -1.06 23.29 -31.42
C ALA A 325 -0.11 22.65 -30.41
N PHE A 326 0.31 23.40 -29.39
CA PHE A 326 1.19 22.93 -28.34
C PHE A 326 0.50 21.91 -27.43
N TYR A 327 -0.74 22.17 -27.02
CA TYR A 327 -1.56 21.19 -26.30
C TYR A 327 -1.80 19.95 -27.16
N ASP A 328 -2.12 20.12 -28.45
CA ASP A 328 -2.40 18.98 -29.33
C ASP A 328 -1.21 18.01 -29.43
N GLU A 329 0.02 18.53 -29.46
CA GLU A 329 1.24 17.71 -29.55
C GLU A 329 1.76 17.19 -28.20
N THR A 330 1.24 17.67 -27.07
CA THR A 330 1.73 17.31 -25.72
C THR A 330 0.69 16.62 -24.85
N GLN A 331 -0.59 16.83 -25.15
CA GLN A 331 -1.76 16.32 -24.44
C GLN A 331 -1.77 16.66 -22.94
N GLY A 332 -1.19 17.79 -22.54
CA GLY A 332 -1.16 18.22 -21.14
C GLY A 332 -0.16 17.46 -20.24
N ILE A 333 0.80 16.75 -20.85
CA ILE A 333 1.87 16.05 -20.12
C ILE A 333 3.05 17.01 -19.95
N ILE A 334 3.30 17.44 -18.71
CA ILE A 334 4.30 18.45 -18.34
C ILE A 334 5.70 18.14 -18.91
N ASP A 335 6.19 16.92 -18.72
CA ASP A 335 7.52 16.51 -19.21
C ASP A 335 7.62 16.57 -20.74
N ILE A 336 6.56 16.22 -21.45
CA ILE A 336 6.52 16.31 -22.92
C ILE A 336 6.44 17.77 -23.36
N ALA A 337 5.67 18.61 -22.66
CA ALA A 337 5.57 20.04 -22.96
C ALA A 337 6.93 20.74 -22.85
N ILE A 338 7.63 20.59 -21.72
CA ILE A 338 8.96 21.19 -21.53
C ILE A 338 9.95 20.70 -22.59
N LYS A 339 9.97 19.39 -22.88
CA LYS A 339 10.84 18.81 -23.90
C LYS A 339 10.52 19.32 -25.30
N LEU A 340 9.24 19.37 -25.68
CA LEU A 340 8.81 19.89 -26.97
C LEU A 340 9.21 21.35 -27.13
N PHE A 341 8.97 22.19 -26.11
CA PHE A 341 9.33 23.60 -26.15
C PHE A 341 10.84 23.80 -26.34
N ARG A 342 11.67 23.05 -25.59
CA ARG A 342 13.12 23.02 -25.78
C ARG A 342 13.50 22.61 -27.21
N MET A 343 12.91 21.55 -27.74
CA MET A 343 13.21 21.06 -29.08
C MET A 343 12.82 22.08 -30.17
N VAL A 344 11.69 22.75 -30.00
CA VAL A 344 11.19 23.79 -30.92
C VAL A 344 12.14 24.98 -30.96
N GLN A 345 12.60 25.45 -29.80
CA GLN A 345 13.60 26.52 -29.73
C GLN A 345 14.93 26.08 -30.35
N CYS A 346 15.42 24.89 -30.03
CA CYS A 346 16.64 24.36 -30.62
C CYS A 346 16.55 24.27 -32.16
N ARG A 347 15.42 23.80 -32.68
CA ARG A 347 15.19 23.73 -34.12
C ARG A 347 15.16 25.12 -34.75
N SER A 348 14.46 26.07 -34.12
CA SER A 348 14.37 27.46 -34.56
C SER A 348 15.74 28.13 -34.65
N ILE A 349 16.59 27.96 -33.63
CA ILE A 349 17.96 28.50 -33.57
C ILE A 349 18.88 27.84 -34.61
N ALA A 350 18.71 26.53 -34.84
CA ALA A 350 19.53 25.78 -35.79
C ALA A 350 19.27 26.21 -37.25
N LEU A 351 18.01 26.44 -37.60
CA LEU A 351 17.61 26.86 -38.95
C LEU A 351 18.11 28.28 -39.24
N ASP A 352 18.48 28.53 -40.49
CA ASP A 352 18.79 29.89 -40.94
C ASP A 352 17.49 30.62 -41.29
N GLY A 353 17.20 31.73 -40.59
CA GLY A 353 15.95 32.48 -40.77
C GLY A 353 15.66 33.45 -39.62
N ASP A 354 14.38 33.82 -39.49
CA ASP A 354 13.87 34.80 -38.50
C ASP A 354 13.77 34.25 -37.07
N GLU A 355 14.21 32.99 -36.85
CA GLU A 355 14.16 32.26 -35.57
C GLU A 355 12.82 32.47 -34.82
N ALA A 356 11.68 32.33 -35.50
CA ALA A 356 10.36 32.51 -34.93
C ALA A 356 9.70 31.16 -34.60
N ILE A 357 9.08 31.05 -33.43
CA ILE A 357 8.23 29.90 -33.12
C ILE A 357 6.91 30.02 -33.88
N SER A 358 6.53 28.98 -34.62
CA SER A 358 5.27 28.92 -35.39
C SER A 358 4.54 27.60 -35.16
N VAL A 359 3.25 27.57 -35.48
CA VAL A 359 2.42 26.36 -35.40
C VAL A 359 3.01 25.23 -36.26
N ASP A 360 3.46 25.55 -37.47
CA ASP A 360 4.08 24.58 -38.38
C ASP A 360 5.38 24.03 -37.80
N LEU A 361 6.20 24.88 -37.18
CA LEU A 361 7.45 24.44 -36.54
C LEU A 361 7.17 23.50 -35.37
N ILE A 362 6.20 23.81 -34.52
CA ILE A 362 5.78 22.95 -33.39
C ILE A 362 5.39 21.57 -33.92
N ARG A 363 4.50 21.51 -34.91
CA ARG A 363 4.04 20.26 -35.51
C ARG A 363 5.18 19.49 -36.17
N GLN A 364 6.06 20.16 -36.90
CA GLN A 364 7.23 19.52 -37.52
C GLN A 364 8.19 18.92 -36.47
N VAL A 365 8.49 19.67 -35.41
CA VAL A 365 9.39 19.20 -34.35
C VAL A 365 8.76 18.08 -33.53
N ALA A 366 7.47 18.17 -33.21
CA ALA A 366 6.74 17.06 -32.62
C ALA A 366 6.77 15.84 -33.56
N ASN A 367 6.66 16.08 -34.87
CA ASN A 367 6.66 15.03 -35.86
C ASN A 367 7.95 14.21 -35.90
N ASP A 368 9.08 14.92 -35.86
CA ASP A 368 10.42 14.34 -35.91
C ASP A 368 10.86 13.81 -34.54
N GLY A 369 10.60 14.62 -33.51
CA GLY A 369 11.14 14.49 -32.17
C GLY A 369 10.37 13.58 -31.23
N LEU A 370 9.04 13.56 -31.37
CA LEU A 370 8.14 12.76 -30.52
C LEU A 370 7.61 11.53 -31.27
N HIS A 371 8.26 11.09 -32.35
CA HIS A 371 7.76 10.02 -33.22
C HIS A 371 7.43 8.71 -32.47
N LEU A 372 8.19 8.37 -31.41
CA LEU A 372 7.92 7.20 -30.56
C LEU A 372 6.69 7.39 -29.65
N LEU A 373 6.41 8.63 -29.24
CA LEU A 373 5.31 8.98 -28.35
C LEU A 373 4.02 9.31 -29.10
N LYS A 374 4.09 9.59 -30.41
CA LYS A 374 2.93 9.92 -31.23
C LYS A 374 1.77 8.93 -31.16
N PRO A 375 1.98 7.60 -31.28
CA PRO A 375 0.87 6.65 -31.17
C PRO A 375 0.16 6.75 -29.82
N MET A 376 0.94 6.98 -28.76
CA MET A 376 0.46 7.17 -27.39
C MET A 376 -0.32 8.49 -27.26
N LEU A 377 0.23 9.59 -27.76
CA LEU A 377 -0.42 10.91 -27.75
C LEU A 377 -1.71 10.93 -28.58
N ALA A 378 -1.71 10.25 -29.73
CA ALA A 378 -2.91 10.10 -30.56
C ALA A 378 -4.00 9.29 -29.86
N ALA A 379 -3.64 8.24 -29.12
CA ALA A 379 -4.58 7.47 -28.32
C ALA A 379 -5.22 8.34 -27.22
N ILE A 380 -4.43 9.18 -26.53
CA ILE A 380 -4.94 10.14 -25.54
C ILE A 380 -5.87 11.17 -26.20
N ARG A 381 -5.45 11.75 -27.32
CA ARG A 381 -6.20 12.77 -28.08
C ARG A 381 -7.57 12.25 -28.52
N ASN A 382 -7.61 11.02 -29.03
CA ASN A 382 -8.83 10.38 -29.52
C ASN A 382 -9.67 9.77 -28.38
N ASN A 383 -9.18 9.84 -27.13
CA ASN A 383 -9.76 9.15 -25.97
C ASN A 383 -9.99 7.64 -26.24
N ASP A 384 -9.08 7.02 -27.00
CA ASP A 384 -9.15 5.62 -27.39
C ASP A 384 -8.64 4.74 -26.24
N LYS A 385 -9.57 4.33 -25.39
CA LYS A 385 -9.28 3.51 -24.21
C LYS A 385 -8.58 2.19 -24.55
N GLU A 386 -8.85 1.58 -25.71
CA GLU A 386 -8.23 0.30 -26.07
C GLU A 386 -6.77 0.48 -26.50
N GLU A 387 -6.47 1.51 -27.29
CA GLU A 387 -5.09 1.84 -27.65
C GLU A 387 -4.31 2.35 -26.44
N MET A 388 -4.92 3.16 -25.57
CA MET A 388 -4.26 3.60 -24.34
C MET A 388 -3.92 2.44 -23.39
N LEU A 389 -4.70 1.35 -23.39
CA LEU A 389 -4.38 0.13 -22.62
C LEU A 389 -3.13 -0.60 -23.14
N ARG A 390 -2.73 -0.38 -24.39
CA ARG A 390 -1.47 -0.92 -24.94
C ARG A 390 -0.25 -0.17 -24.40
N TYR A 391 -0.41 1.10 -24.07
CA TYR A 391 0.61 1.93 -23.43
C TYR A 391 0.41 1.92 -21.92
N LYS A 392 1.05 0.95 -21.28
CA LYS A 392 0.86 0.68 -19.86
C LYS A 392 1.08 1.92 -18.96
N ASP A 393 1.94 2.84 -19.37
CA ASP A 393 2.26 4.09 -18.68
C ASP A 393 1.15 5.16 -18.70
N ILE A 394 0.17 5.10 -19.61
CA ILE A 394 -0.85 6.15 -19.83
C ILE A 394 -2.29 5.63 -19.84
N ALA A 395 -2.51 4.35 -19.51
CA ALA A 395 -3.85 3.76 -19.53
C ALA A 395 -4.83 4.61 -18.69
N PRO A 396 -5.95 5.10 -19.27
CA PRO A 396 -6.86 6.01 -18.59
C PRO A 396 -7.47 5.31 -17.39
N LEU A 397 -7.66 6.08 -16.32
CA LEU A 397 -8.38 5.61 -15.15
C LEU A 397 -9.87 5.51 -15.49
N ASP A 398 -10.32 4.36 -16.02
CA ASP A 398 -11.76 4.12 -16.25
C ASP A 398 -12.45 3.74 -14.94
N ILE A 399 -12.65 4.77 -14.12
CA ILE A 399 -13.23 4.69 -12.78
C ILE A 399 -14.67 4.14 -12.84
N LEU A 400 -15.45 4.52 -13.85
CA LEU A 400 -16.85 4.14 -14.02
C LEU A 400 -17.00 2.66 -14.44
N ALA A 401 -16.21 2.19 -15.41
CA ALA A 401 -16.23 0.79 -15.82
C ALA A 401 -15.78 -0.14 -14.68
N TYR A 402 -14.80 0.30 -13.89
CA TYR A 402 -14.34 -0.43 -12.70
C TYR A 402 -15.42 -0.45 -11.59
N GLU A 403 -16.10 0.66 -11.33
CA GLU A 403 -17.21 0.74 -10.36
C GLU A 403 -18.36 -0.19 -10.74
N GLN A 404 -18.74 -0.22 -12.01
CA GLN A 404 -19.78 -1.13 -12.51
C GLN A 404 -19.37 -2.60 -12.37
N LYS A 405 -18.09 -2.93 -12.60
CA LYS A 405 -17.54 -4.28 -12.41
C LYS A 405 -17.54 -4.70 -10.93
N CYS A 406 -17.21 -3.78 -10.03
CA CYS A 406 -17.26 -4.00 -8.59
C CYS A 406 -18.70 -4.14 -8.07
N LEU A 407 -19.62 -3.28 -8.52
CA LEU A 407 -21.05 -3.34 -8.19
C LEU A 407 -21.67 -4.67 -8.64
N LYS A 408 -21.35 -5.15 -9.84
CA LYS A 408 -21.77 -6.49 -10.32
C LYS A 408 -21.28 -7.60 -9.39
N LYS A 409 -20.00 -7.58 -9.02
CA LYS A 409 -19.40 -8.59 -8.13
C LYS A 409 -19.98 -8.53 -6.70
N LEU A 410 -20.31 -7.34 -6.22
CA LEU A 410 -20.93 -7.13 -4.91
C LEU A 410 -22.39 -7.60 -4.90
N HIS A 411 -23.15 -7.37 -5.97
CA HIS A 411 -24.48 -7.94 -6.17
C HIS A 411 -24.44 -9.47 -6.25
N GLU A 412 -23.50 -10.07 -6.98
CA GLU A 412 -23.34 -11.53 -7.05
C GLU A 412 -23.07 -12.16 -5.67
N LEU A 413 -22.19 -11.56 -4.87
CA LEU A 413 -21.89 -12.01 -3.51
C LEU A 413 -23.09 -11.84 -2.57
N THR A 414 -23.86 -10.76 -2.73
CA THR A 414 -25.06 -10.48 -1.93
C THR A 414 -26.19 -11.45 -2.26
N LEU A 415 -26.38 -11.77 -3.55
CA LEU A 415 -27.36 -12.78 -4.00
C LEU A 415 -27.00 -14.18 -3.51
N ARG A 416 -25.71 -14.54 -3.47
CA ARG A 416 -25.24 -15.81 -2.88
C ARG A 416 -25.49 -15.88 -1.38
N LYS A 417 -25.22 -14.79 -0.64
CA LYS A 417 -25.51 -14.70 0.80
C LYS A 417 -27.00 -14.80 1.10
N ASN A 418 -27.85 -14.12 0.32
CA ASN A 418 -29.29 -14.13 0.53
C ASN A 418 -29.93 -15.50 0.22
N LYS A 419 -29.45 -16.23 -0.81
CA LYS A 419 -29.87 -17.62 -1.04
C LYS A 419 -29.48 -18.55 0.11
N GLN A 420 -28.25 -18.45 0.61
CA GLN A 420 -27.79 -19.24 1.77
C GLN A 420 -28.57 -18.93 3.05
N LEU A 421 -28.91 -17.66 3.28
CA LEU A 421 -29.71 -17.24 4.44
C LEU A 421 -31.18 -17.67 4.34
N GLN A 422 -31.75 -17.75 3.13
CA GLN A 422 -33.11 -18.27 2.93
C GLN A 422 -33.17 -19.79 3.15
N ASP A 423 -32.20 -20.55 2.63
CA ASP A 423 -32.12 -22.00 2.83
C ASP A 423 -31.97 -22.35 4.32
N HIS A 424 -31.10 -21.65 5.05
CA HIS A 424 -30.92 -21.86 6.49
C HIS A 424 -32.14 -21.48 7.35
N LYS A 425 -32.95 -20.51 6.90
CA LYS A 425 -34.15 -20.07 7.63
C LYS A 425 -35.33 -21.03 7.45
N ILE A 426 -35.42 -21.68 6.29
CA ILE A 426 -36.42 -22.72 6.01
C ILE A 426 -36.10 -23.98 6.82
N ASP A 427 -34.84 -24.44 6.82
CA ASP A 427 -34.39 -25.61 7.57
C ASP A 427 -34.61 -25.46 9.09
N SER A 428 -34.33 -24.29 9.65
CA SER A 428 -34.50 -24.03 11.10
C SER A 428 -35.96 -23.99 11.55
N ASN A 429 -36.88 -23.59 10.68
CA ASN A 429 -38.31 -23.53 11.02
C ASN A 429 -38.97 -24.90 10.92
N LEU A 430 -38.64 -25.69 9.88
CA LEU A 430 -39.09 -27.07 9.75
C LEU A 430 -38.62 -27.92 10.93
N LEU A 431 -37.33 -27.78 11.31
CA LEU A 431 -36.75 -28.52 12.43
C LEU A 431 -37.49 -28.27 13.75
N ARG A 432 -37.85 -27.01 14.03
CA ARG A 432 -38.60 -26.68 15.25
C ARG A 432 -40.02 -27.24 15.24
N ALA A 433 -40.71 -27.19 14.11
CA ALA A 433 -42.06 -27.72 13.98
C ALA A 433 -42.11 -29.23 14.16
N THR A 434 -41.19 -29.97 13.51
CA THR A 434 -41.09 -31.43 13.62
C THR A 434 -40.74 -31.88 15.04
N ILE A 435 -39.85 -31.17 15.74
CA ILE A 435 -39.51 -31.47 17.15
C ILE A 435 -40.71 -31.24 18.06
N ALA A 436 -41.47 -30.15 17.88
CA ALA A 436 -42.63 -29.86 18.72
C ALA A 436 -43.70 -30.95 18.62
N GLU A 437 -43.99 -31.43 17.41
CA GLU A 437 -45.00 -32.46 17.17
C GLU A 437 -44.55 -33.85 17.69
N LEU A 438 -43.26 -34.16 17.63
CA LEU A 438 -42.71 -35.40 18.22
C LEU A 438 -42.74 -35.40 19.75
N LEU A 439 -42.59 -34.23 20.38
CA LEU A 439 -42.73 -34.08 21.83
C LEU A 439 -44.18 -34.29 22.28
N GLU A 440 -45.17 -33.88 21.48
CA GLU A 440 -46.60 -34.16 21.75
C GLU A 440 -46.94 -35.66 21.63
N LEU A 441 -46.11 -36.43 20.91
CA LEU A 441 -46.23 -37.89 20.78
C LEU A 441 -45.43 -38.65 21.87
N ASP A 442 -45.09 -38.00 22.99
CA ASP A 442 -44.35 -38.57 24.14
C ASP A 442 -42.92 -39.07 23.82
N VAL A 443 -42.30 -38.59 22.74
CA VAL A 443 -40.88 -38.88 22.45
C VAL A 443 -39.97 -38.01 23.32
N SER A 444 -38.96 -38.63 23.95
CA SER A 444 -38.04 -37.88 24.81
C SER A 444 -37.30 -36.75 24.04
N PRO A 445 -37.05 -35.58 24.66
CA PRO A 445 -36.57 -34.40 23.95
C PRO A 445 -35.23 -34.58 23.22
N HIS A 446 -34.35 -35.41 23.77
CA HIS A 446 -33.06 -35.71 23.16
C HIS A 446 -33.22 -36.52 21.88
N VAL A 447 -34.05 -37.56 21.92
CA VAL A 447 -34.31 -38.45 20.77
C VAL A 447 -35.12 -37.72 19.69
N ALA A 448 -36.10 -36.91 20.08
CA ALA A 448 -36.88 -36.10 19.15
C ALA A 448 -36.01 -35.15 18.32
N LYS A 449 -35.03 -34.50 18.97
CA LYS A 449 -34.08 -33.61 18.30
C LYS A 449 -33.17 -34.36 17.34
N GLU A 450 -32.58 -35.46 17.77
CA GLU A 450 -31.63 -36.24 16.98
C GLU A 450 -32.29 -36.86 15.74
N CYS A 451 -33.49 -37.43 15.90
CA CYS A 451 -34.26 -37.99 14.78
C CYS A 451 -34.74 -36.90 13.80
N ALA A 452 -35.19 -35.73 14.29
CA ALA A 452 -35.61 -34.63 13.42
C ALA A 452 -34.43 -34.05 12.61
N GLU A 453 -33.26 -33.90 13.22
CA GLU A 453 -32.03 -33.46 12.53
C GLU A 453 -31.61 -34.46 11.45
N GLN A 454 -31.69 -35.76 11.73
CA GLN A 454 -31.35 -36.82 10.75
C GLN A 454 -32.30 -36.85 9.55
N VAL A 455 -33.60 -36.71 9.76
CA VAL A 455 -34.60 -36.77 8.67
C VAL A 455 -34.51 -35.54 7.78
N ILE A 456 -34.36 -34.34 8.35
CA ILE A 456 -34.27 -33.10 7.57
C ILE A 456 -32.97 -33.02 6.78
N THR A 457 -31.86 -33.55 7.33
CA THR A 457 -30.58 -33.60 6.62
C THR A 457 -30.61 -34.58 5.43
N ASN A 458 -31.36 -35.68 5.55
CA ASN A 458 -31.44 -36.72 4.53
C ASN A 458 -32.51 -36.45 3.45
N ASN A 459 -33.59 -35.71 3.77
CA ASN A 459 -34.70 -35.41 2.85
C ASN A 459 -34.86 -33.90 2.57
N LYS A 460 -33.79 -33.25 2.09
CA LYS A 460 -33.72 -31.80 1.83
C LYS A 460 -34.71 -31.22 0.80
N ALA A 461 -35.52 -32.04 0.14
CA ALA A 461 -36.45 -31.62 -0.92
C ALA A 461 -37.94 -31.76 -0.54
N GLU A 462 -38.27 -32.28 0.65
CA GLU A 462 -39.65 -32.59 1.04
C GLU A 462 -40.10 -31.67 2.19
N ALA A 463 -41.06 -30.78 1.91
CA ALA A 463 -41.48 -29.71 2.83
C ALA A 463 -42.75 -30.03 3.64
N ASP A 464 -43.27 -31.26 3.55
CA ASP A 464 -44.50 -31.67 4.24
C ASP A 464 -44.19 -32.22 5.65
N ILE A 465 -44.60 -31.45 6.67
CA ILE A 465 -44.33 -31.69 8.08
C ILE A 465 -44.90 -33.05 8.53
N SER A 466 -46.08 -33.44 8.03
CA SER A 466 -46.73 -34.70 8.45
C SER A 466 -45.95 -35.94 8.01
N VAL A 467 -45.26 -35.86 6.87
CA VAL A 467 -44.43 -36.95 6.35
C VAL A 467 -43.13 -37.05 7.14
N LEU A 468 -42.50 -35.91 7.45
CA LEU A 468 -41.26 -35.83 8.21
C LEU A 468 -41.45 -36.31 9.66
N VAL A 469 -42.56 -35.95 10.31
CA VAL A 469 -42.89 -36.43 11.67
C VAL A 469 -43.11 -37.94 11.67
N LYS A 470 -43.83 -38.50 10.69
CA LYS A 470 -44.02 -39.96 10.59
C LYS A 470 -42.70 -40.71 10.41
N GLN A 471 -41.79 -40.18 9.60
CA GLN A 471 -40.47 -40.78 9.38
C GLN A 471 -39.59 -40.68 10.63
N ALA A 472 -39.57 -39.52 11.29
CA ALA A 472 -38.79 -39.31 12.50
C ALA A 472 -39.32 -40.14 13.68
N TYR A 473 -40.65 -40.27 13.82
CA TYR A 473 -41.28 -41.13 14.82
C TYR A 473 -40.99 -42.62 14.57
N LYS A 474 -40.97 -43.03 13.29
CA LYS A 474 -40.57 -44.40 12.92
C LYS A 474 -39.10 -44.67 13.28
N LEU A 475 -38.21 -43.69 13.10
CA LEU A 475 -36.81 -43.79 13.52
C LEU A 475 -36.67 -43.87 15.05
N SER A 476 -37.49 -43.13 15.81
CA SER A 476 -37.45 -43.21 17.28
C SER A 476 -37.94 -44.56 17.82
N LEU A 477 -38.82 -45.27 17.09
CA LEU A 477 -39.34 -46.58 17.49
C LEU A 477 -38.38 -47.75 17.18
N VAL A 478 -37.48 -47.60 16.21
CA VAL A 478 -36.55 -48.68 15.79
C VAL A 478 -35.34 -48.82 16.72
N GLY A 479 -35.11 -47.85 17.61
CA GLY A 479 -34.23 -47.98 18.76
C GLY A 479 -32.73 -47.82 18.49
N SER A 480 -32.10 -47.04 19.36
CA SER A 480 -30.67 -46.99 19.64
C SER A 480 -29.97 -48.35 19.46
N THR A 481 -29.10 -48.46 18.46
CA THR A 481 -28.08 -49.51 18.37
C THR A 481 -26.76 -48.91 17.89
N GLY A 482 -25.74 -48.97 18.76
CA GLY A 482 -24.34 -49.22 18.42
C GLY A 482 -23.58 -48.22 17.54
N HIS A 483 -22.52 -47.64 18.11
CA HIS A 483 -21.38 -47.10 17.35
C HIS A 483 -20.98 -48.01 16.18
N THR A 484 -21.06 -47.51 14.95
CA THR A 484 -20.06 -47.79 13.91
C THR A 484 -19.92 -46.56 13.02
N SER A 485 -18.79 -45.87 13.18
CA SER A 485 -18.27 -44.92 12.22
C SER A 485 -17.99 -45.63 10.89
N ALA A 486 -18.95 -45.57 9.96
CA ALA A 486 -18.82 -46.08 8.60
C ALA A 486 -18.67 -44.93 7.59
N LEU A 487 -17.40 -44.57 7.36
CA LEU A 487 -16.78 -44.30 6.06
C LEU A 487 -17.68 -43.76 4.92
N VAL A 488 -17.61 -42.44 4.68
CA VAL A 488 -17.75 -41.88 3.32
C VAL A 488 -16.36 -41.57 2.78
N LYS A 489 -16.04 -42.23 1.66
CA LYS A 489 -14.76 -42.22 0.94
C LYS A 489 -14.39 -40.83 0.43
N GLN A 490 -13.23 -40.31 0.84
CA GLN A 490 -12.52 -39.27 0.10
C GLN A 490 -11.48 -39.92 -0.83
N GLN A 491 -11.37 -39.38 -2.04
CA GLN A 491 -10.44 -39.81 -3.08
C GLN A 491 -8.96 -39.66 -2.64
N PRO A 492 -8.04 -40.49 -3.16
CA PRO A 492 -6.70 -40.63 -2.59
C PRO A 492 -5.79 -39.46 -2.95
N GLN A 493 -5.26 -38.77 -1.94
CA GLN A 493 -4.04 -37.96 -2.05
C GLN A 493 -2.82 -38.82 -1.67
N PRO A 494 -1.64 -38.59 -2.28
CA PRO A 494 -0.47 -39.45 -2.09
C PRO A 494 0.03 -39.41 -0.64
N LYS A 495 0.11 -40.59 -0.01
CA LYS A 495 0.56 -40.78 1.36
C LYS A 495 2.03 -40.36 1.51
N LYS A 496 2.28 -39.26 2.24
CA LYS A 496 3.59 -39.05 2.89
C LYS A 496 3.75 -40.11 3.99
N LYS A 497 4.87 -40.83 4.01
CA LYS A 497 5.23 -41.76 5.09
C LYS A 497 5.15 -41.03 6.43
N LYS A 498 4.30 -41.50 7.36
CA LYS A 498 4.33 -41.06 8.75
C LYS A 498 5.66 -41.49 9.34
N VAL A 499 6.48 -40.52 9.73
CA VAL A 499 7.67 -40.76 10.54
C VAL A 499 7.16 -41.05 11.95
N GLU A 500 7.48 -42.21 12.51
CA GLU A 500 7.24 -42.49 13.93
C GLU A 500 8.17 -41.59 14.75
N PRO A 501 7.63 -40.73 15.64
CA PRO A 501 8.47 -39.87 16.47
C PRO A 501 9.23 -40.74 17.49
N ALA A 502 10.55 -40.50 17.62
CA ALA A 502 11.34 -41.09 18.68
C ALA A 502 10.90 -40.48 20.02
N TYR A 503 10.28 -41.28 20.88
CA TYR A 503 9.84 -40.84 22.20
C TYR A 503 10.99 -40.91 23.19
N GLN A 504 11.11 -39.87 24.03
CA GLN A 504 12.06 -39.85 25.14
C GLN A 504 11.46 -40.56 26.36
N LYS A 505 12.31 -40.94 27.32
CA LYS A 505 11.83 -41.47 28.60
C LYS A 505 11.01 -40.39 29.30
N ASP A 506 9.81 -40.75 29.77
CA ASP A 506 8.84 -39.85 30.42
C ASP A 506 8.15 -38.84 29.48
N ASP A 507 8.02 -39.18 28.18
CA ASP A 507 7.26 -38.38 27.21
C ASP A 507 5.76 -38.38 27.54
N LEU A 508 5.21 -37.20 27.82
CA LEU A 508 3.80 -36.97 28.15
C LEU A 508 2.84 -37.59 27.13
N ARG A 509 3.22 -37.67 25.85
CA ARG A 509 2.35 -38.24 24.79
C ARG A 509 2.16 -39.74 24.96
N GLN A 510 3.17 -40.46 25.45
CA GLN A 510 3.03 -41.88 25.75
C GLN A 510 2.22 -42.14 27.02
N ILE A 511 2.39 -41.30 28.03
CA ILE A 511 1.67 -41.41 29.31
C ILE A 511 0.18 -41.16 29.06
N VAL A 512 -0.16 -40.10 28.32
CA VAL A 512 -1.55 -39.77 27.97
C VAL A 512 -2.15 -40.81 27.02
N ALA A 513 -1.39 -41.33 26.04
CA ALA A 513 -1.89 -42.37 25.15
C ALA A 513 -2.22 -43.67 25.92
N LYS A 514 -1.36 -44.07 26.87
CA LYS A 514 -1.64 -45.20 27.76
C LYS A 514 -2.89 -44.96 28.59
N ALA A 515 -3.05 -43.79 29.19
CA ALA A 515 -4.22 -43.45 30.00
C ALA A 515 -5.54 -43.51 29.21
N ILE A 516 -5.50 -43.10 27.93
CA ILE A 516 -6.66 -43.22 27.03
C ILE A 516 -6.96 -44.70 26.73
N ASP A 517 -5.93 -45.51 26.46
CA ASP A 517 -6.10 -46.94 26.17
C ASP A 517 -6.56 -47.75 27.41
N SER A 518 -6.13 -47.35 28.62
CA SER A 518 -6.56 -47.96 29.89
C SER A 518 -7.81 -47.33 30.51
N ASN A 519 -8.37 -46.28 29.88
CA ASN A 519 -9.49 -45.49 30.37
C ASN A 519 -9.28 -44.97 31.82
N THR A 520 -8.05 -44.60 32.14
CA THR A 520 -7.62 -44.04 33.43
C THR A 520 -7.42 -42.52 33.33
N SER A 521 -7.38 -41.84 34.48
CA SER A 521 -7.14 -40.40 34.50
C SER A 521 -5.69 -40.09 34.15
N ALA A 522 -5.46 -39.44 33.01
CA ALA A 522 -4.13 -39.01 32.58
C ALA A 522 -3.42 -38.13 33.62
N TYR A 523 -4.17 -37.41 34.45
CA TYR A 523 -3.63 -36.58 35.53
C TYR A 523 -2.93 -37.41 36.61
N GLU A 524 -3.50 -38.56 37.00
CA GLU A 524 -2.92 -39.44 38.02
C GLU A 524 -1.65 -40.13 37.52
N ASP A 525 -1.66 -40.56 36.26
CA ASP A 525 -0.51 -41.21 35.62
C ASP A 525 0.67 -40.24 35.47
N ILE A 526 0.42 -38.97 35.10
CA ILE A 526 1.46 -37.94 35.01
C ILE A 526 1.98 -37.54 36.41
N LYS A 527 1.11 -37.50 37.42
CA LYS A 527 1.50 -37.26 38.82
C LYS A 527 2.39 -38.38 39.37
N SER A 528 2.11 -39.64 39.01
CA SER A 528 2.91 -40.80 39.46
C SER A 528 4.35 -40.81 38.92
N VAL A 529 4.56 -40.20 37.75
CA VAL A 529 5.88 -40.04 37.11
C VAL A 529 6.62 -38.79 37.62
N GLY A 530 5.98 -37.97 38.47
CA GLY A 530 6.59 -36.80 39.10
C GLY A 530 6.77 -35.59 38.18
N LEU A 531 6.08 -35.56 37.04
CA LEU A 531 6.14 -34.47 36.06
C LEU A 531 5.25 -33.27 36.44
N ILE A 532 4.32 -33.47 37.36
CA ILE A 532 3.46 -32.42 37.92
C ILE A 532 3.43 -32.52 39.44
N CYS A 533 3.55 -31.39 40.12
CA CYS A 533 3.47 -31.28 41.57
C CYS A 533 2.00 -31.25 42.04
N ASP A 534 1.77 -31.55 43.32
CA ASP A 534 0.45 -31.42 43.91
C ASP A 534 0.15 -29.94 44.18
N PRO A 535 -0.85 -29.33 43.51
CA PRO A 535 -1.13 -27.91 43.64
C PRO A 535 -1.55 -27.52 45.07
N VAL A 536 -2.01 -28.46 45.91
CA VAL A 536 -2.32 -28.19 47.32
C VAL A 536 -1.06 -28.17 48.19
N ALA A 537 -0.05 -28.98 47.85
CA ALA A 537 1.23 -29.01 48.57
C ALA A 537 2.12 -27.81 48.22
N GLU A 538 1.98 -27.25 47.01
CA GLU A 538 2.69 -26.05 46.56
C GLU A 538 2.08 -24.75 47.12
N TYR A 539 0.83 -24.78 47.58
CA TYR A 539 0.14 -23.60 48.14
C TYR A 539 0.36 -23.43 49.66
N ILE A 540 0.88 -24.46 50.34
CA ILE A 540 1.04 -24.52 51.80
C ILE A 540 2.52 -24.40 52.24
N ASN A 541 3.46 -24.47 51.29
CA ASN A 541 4.88 -24.11 51.50
C ASN A 541 5.19 -22.78 50.79
#